data_AF-A0A9D6W5Q5-F1
#
_entry.id   AF-A0A9D6W5Q5-F1
#
_cell.length_a   1.000
_cell.length_b   1.000
_cell.length_c   1.000
_cell.angle_alpha   90.00
_cell.angle_beta   90.00
_cell.angle_gamma   90.00
#
_symmetry.space_group_name_H-M   'P 1'
#
loop_
_entity.id
_entity.type
_entity.pdbx_description
1 polymer ?
#
loop_
_entity_poly.entity_id
_entity_poly.type
_entity_poly.pdbx_seq_one_letter_code
_entity_poly.pdbx_strand_id
1 'polypeptide(L)'
;MHLYNIRERHASAAIILAGLAALLLPACCGRGTCPGARPVPPADAAVAANGDASSLPAVEPAEGPADAGAAPAEDAPPAPEAIVTTVPDIPEGPCPGESQCTVTLHPPAAGRTVRYVAEAATITLGLDDVLAEARERRETELLEFLEARSGGEDPIPLNEAALAGNRVPYVVAALLDDGKAAVREDRAGRDAETIVRETWDWIGCGGGCRQAGRQYRFAVPGEVFFRTTDLFEDSF
;
A
#
# COMPACT_ATOMS: atom_id res chain seq x y z
N MET A 1 -13.56 -49.45 10.17
CA MET A 1 -15.00 -49.12 10.30
C MET A 1 -15.33 -49.11 11.79
N HIS A 2 -15.05 -48.01 12.48
CA HIS A 2 -15.38 -47.83 13.90
C HIS A 2 -16.29 -46.62 14.04
N LEU A 3 -17.56 -46.93 14.30
CA LEU A 3 -18.60 -45.99 14.67
C LEU A 3 -18.35 -45.55 16.11
N TYR A 4 -18.05 -44.26 16.32
CA TYR A 4 -18.23 -43.62 17.62
C TYR A 4 -19.41 -42.67 17.50
N ASN A 5 -20.43 -43.00 18.28
CA ASN A 5 -21.71 -42.33 18.36
C ASN A 5 -21.87 -41.86 19.82
N ILE A 6 -22.71 -40.83 20.01
CA ILE A 6 -23.47 -40.53 21.24
C ILE A 6 -22.84 -39.58 22.28
N ARG A 7 -23.36 -38.33 22.20
CA ARG A 7 -24.16 -37.58 23.20
C ARG A 7 -23.56 -36.41 23.99
N GLU A 8 -24.27 -35.29 23.82
CA GLU A 8 -24.88 -34.42 24.84
C GLU A 8 -23.99 -33.91 25.97
N ARG A 9 -23.75 -32.58 25.98
CA ARG A 9 -24.18 -31.70 27.09
C ARG A 9 -24.57 -30.31 26.57
N HIS A 10 -25.88 -30.08 26.52
CA HIS A 10 -26.48 -28.75 26.68
C HIS A 10 -26.43 -28.36 28.17
N ALA A 11 -25.94 -27.16 28.47
CA ALA A 11 -26.17 -26.31 29.67
C ALA A 11 -25.06 -25.23 29.64
N SER A 12 -25.29 -23.92 29.71
CA SER A 12 -26.36 -23.16 30.36
C SER A 12 -26.55 -21.81 29.69
N ALA A 13 -27.80 -21.36 29.70
CA ALA A 13 -28.22 -20.02 29.38
C ALA A 13 -27.94 -19.04 30.54
N ALA A 14 -28.01 -17.75 30.18
CA ALA A 14 -28.61 -16.64 30.92
C ALA A 14 -27.68 -15.52 31.43
N ILE A 15 -28.30 -14.31 31.45
CA ILE A 15 -27.99 -13.06 32.19
C ILE A 15 -26.85 -12.23 31.54
N ILE A 16 -27.01 -11.01 31.03
CA ILE A 16 -27.69 -9.82 31.57
C ILE A 16 -28.22 -8.92 30.42
N LEU A 17 -29.52 -8.59 30.51
CA LEU A 17 -30.23 -7.53 29.78
C LEU A 17 -30.72 -6.56 30.85
N ALA A 18 -30.06 -5.40 31.03
CA ALA A 18 -30.58 -4.25 31.79
C ALA A 18 -29.61 -3.06 31.66
N GLY A 19 -30.05 -1.97 31.04
CA GLY A 19 -29.26 -0.73 30.99
C GLY A 19 -29.86 0.37 30.13
N LEU A 20 -31.18 0.56 30.19
CA LEU A 20 -31.89 1.66 29.54
C LEU A 20 -32.19 2.73 30.61
N ALA A 21 -31.40 3.80 30.62
CA ALA A 21 -31.70 5.06 31.33
C ALA A 21 -30.87 6.18 30.67
N ALA A 22 -31.47 6.96 29.77
CA ALA A 22 -32.06 8.26 30.11
C ALA A 22 -31.03 9.37 30.41
N LEU A 23 -30.51 9.99 29.36
CA LEU A 23 -30.00 11.37 29.36
C LEU A 23 -30.48 12.00 28.04
N LEU A 24 -31.67 12.60 28.03
CA LEU A 24 -31.88 14.06 28.13
C LEU A 24 -31.25 14.84 26.97
N LEU A 25 -32.14 15.32 26.09
CA LEU A 25 -31.90 16.32 25.06
C LEU A 25 -31.24 17.59 25.63
N PRO A 26 -30.67 18.44 24.75
CA PRO A 26 -31.46 19.63 24.45
C PRO A 26 -31.62 19.89 22.95
N ALA A 27 -32.87 20.19 22.61
CA ALA A 27 -33.25 20.88 21.40
C ALA A 27 -32.68 22.31 21.43
N CYS A 28 -31.82 22.63 20.47
CA CYS A 28 -31.47 24.01 20.13
C CYS A 28 -32.17 24.39 18.82
N CYS A 29 -33.45 24.75 18.93
CA CYS A 29 -34.09 25.67 17.99
C CYS A 29 -34.39 26.96 18.77
N GLY A 30 -33.52 27.95 18.60
CA GLY A 30 -33.69 29.28 19.18
C GLY A 30 -33.35 30.34 18.14
N ARG A 31 -34.39 30.99 17.61
CA ARG A 31 -34.32 32.25 16.87
C ARG A 31 -33.39 33.23 17.59
N GLY A 32 -32.22 33.47 17.02
CA GLY A 32 -31.26 34.46 17.49
C GLY A 32 -30.18 34.61 16.45
N THR A 33 -30.08 35.79 15.88
CA THR A 33 -29.05 36.24 14.94
C THR A 33 -27.66 35.78 15.38
N CYS A 34 -26.91 35.10 14.52
CA CYS A 34 -25.46 34.93 14.66
C CYS A 34 -24.76 36.12 14.00
N PRO A 35 -24.21 37.10 14.74
CA PRO A 35 -23.32 38.09 14.17
C PRO A 35 -21.92 37.48 14.14
N GLY A 36 -21.46 37.05 12.97
CA GLY A 36 -20.11 36.46 12.87
C GLY A 36 -19.69 35.90 11.53
N ALA A 37 -20.43 36.15 10.45
CA ALA A 37 -19.95 35.88 9.10
C ALA A 37 -18.84 36.89 8.77
N ARG A 38 -17.59 36.46 8.82
CA ARG A 38 -16.47 37.20 8.22
C ARG A 38 -16.69 37.25 6.70
N PRO A 39 -16.65 38.43 6.07
CA PRO A 39 -16.79 38.54 4.63
C PRO A 39 -15.58 37.91 3.94
N VAL A 40 -15.87 37.04 2.96
CA VAL A 40 -14.89 36.58 1.97
C VAL A 40 -14.65 37.74 1.00
N PRO A 41 -13.42 38.28 0.88
CA PRO A 41 -13.14 39.28 -0.15
C PRO A 41 -13.11 38.63 -1.54
N PRO A 42 -13.62 39.29 -2.58
CA PRO A 42 -13.54 38.80 -3.95
C PRO A 42 -12.09 38.84 -4.46
N ALA A 43 -11.79 37.88 -5.34
CA ALA A 43 -10.59 37.87 -6.16
C ALA A 43 -10.63 39.02 -7.17
N ASP A 44 -9.58 39.84 -7.23
CA ASP A 44 -8.98 40.32 -8.48
C ASP A 44 -7.70 41.13 -8.25
N ALA A 45 -6.74 40.87 -9.15
CA ALA A 45 -5.65 41.73 -9.64
C ALA A 45 -4.61 42.34 -8.67
N ALA A 46 -3.37 41.83 -8.77
CA ALA A 46 -2.18 42.68 -8.78
C ALA A 46 -1.04 42.04 -9.59
N VAL A 47 -0.82 42.63 -10.77
CA VAL A 47 0.35 42.53 -11.64
C VAL A 47 1.46 43.44 -11.10
N ALA A 48 2.72 43.07 -11.40
CA ALA A 48 3.98 43.83 -11.30
C ALA A 48 4.61 43.92 -9.90
N ALA A 49 5.92 43.92 -9.72
CA ALA A 49 7.12 43.70 -10.54
C ALA A 49 8.33 43.78 -9.57
N ASN A 50 9.50 43.33 -10.03
CA ASN A 50 10.84 43.51 -9.43
C ASN A 50 11.07 42.64 -8.18
N GLY A 51 12.15 41.88 -8.05
CA GLY A 51 13.42 41.83 -8.75
C GLY A 51 14.41 41.32 -7.70
N ASP A 52 15.28 40.38 -8.05
CA ASP A 52 16.69 40.46 -7.69
C ASP A 52 17.45 39.29 -8.30
N ALA A 53 18.39 39.66 -9.17
CA ALA A 53 19.41 38.79 -9.69
C ALA A 53 20.47 38.62 -8.59
N SER A 54 20.40 37.51 -7.84
CA SER A 54 21.54 37.12 -7.01
C SER A 54 22.58 36.41 -7.87
N SER A 55 23.65 37.16 -8.05
CA SER A 55 24.91 36.82 -8.69
C SER A 55 25.48 35.47 -8.21
N LEU A 56 25.81 34.61 -9.17
CA LEU A 56 26.75 33.51 -8.96
C LEU A 56 28.18 34.07 -9.04
N PRO A 57 29.08 33.76 -8.10
CA PRO A 57 30.49 34.09 -8.26
C PRO A 57 31.13 33.19 -9.32
N ALA A 58 31.79 33.82 -10.29
CA ALA A 58 32.69 33.18 -11.24
C ALA A 58 33.91 32.65 -10.48
N VAL A 59 34.18 31.36 -10.60
CA VAL A 59 35.44 30.74 -10.13
C VAL A 59 36.36 30.65 -11.35
N GLU A 60 37.49 31.35 -11.26
CA GLU A 60 38.54 31.37 -12.28
C GLU A 60 39.28 30.02 -12.35
N PRO A 61 39.71 29.57 -13.54
CA PRO A 61 40.59 28.42 -13.68
C PRO A 61 42.04 28.84 -13.42
N ALA A 62 42.65 28.28 -12.38
CA ALA A 62 44.08 28.39 -12.16
C ALA A 62 44.81 27.26 -12.87
N GLU A 63 45.50 27.58 -13.97
CA GLU A 63 46.54 26.75 -14.56
C GLU A 63 47.86 26.96 -13.80
N GLY A 64 48.51 25.86 -13.39
CA GLY A 64 49.86 25.86 -12.81
C GLY A 64 50.36 24.44 -12.52
N PRO A 65 51.69 24.19 -12.57
CA PRO A 65 52.24 23.05 -13.31
C PRO A 65 52.69 21.83 -12.48
N ALA A 66 52.96 20.77 -13.23
CA ALA A 66 53.54 19.45 -12.93
C ALA A 66 54.53 19.35 -11.74
N ASP A 67 54.47 18.23 -11.01
CA ASP A 67 55.67 17.42 -10.76
C ASP A 67 55.34 15.94 -10.48
N ALA A 68 56.30 15.10 -10.80
CA ALA A 68 56.30 13.64 -10.83
C ALA A 68 56.35 13.01 -9.43
N GLY A 69 55.70 11.85 -9.30
CA GLY A 69 55.83 11.00 -8.13
C GLY A 69 55.18 9.65 -8.37
N ALA A 70 55.87 8.77 -9.10
CA ALA A 70 55.52 7.36 -9.18
C ALA A 70 55.73 6.71 -7.80
N ALA A 71 54.63 6.31 -7.17
CA ALA A 71 54.61 5.49 -5.96
C ALA A 71 54.14 4.06 -6.31
N PRO A 72 54.57 3.04 -5.56
CA PRO A 72 54.52 1.64 -5.98
C PRO A 72 53.09 1.08 -6.01
N ALA A 73 52.86 0.14 -6.92
CA ALA A 73 51.65 -0.65 -7.00
C ALA A 73 51.45 -1.45 -5.70
N GLU A 74 50.51 -1.01 -4.87
CA GLU A 74 49.92 -1.85 -3.83
C GLU A 74 48.95 -2.83 -4.50
N ASP A 75 49.09 -4.10 -4.10
CA ASP A 75 48.24 -5.22 -4.46
C ASP A 75 46.75 -4.83 -4.41
N ALA A 76 46.11 -4.88 -5.58
CA ALA A 76 44.67 -4.74 -5.67
C ALA A 76 44.02 -5.94 -4.93
N PRO A 77 43.16 -5.71 -3.92
CA PRO A 77 42.40 -6.79 -3.32
C PRO A 77 41.56 -7.50 -4.39
N PRO A 78 41.36 -8.83 -4.28
CA PRO A 78 40.54 -9.57 -5.24
C PRO A 78 39.16 -8.91 -5.33
N ALA A 79 38.73 -8.62 -6.55
CA ALA A 79 37.42 -8.05 -6.82
C ALA A 79 36.35 -8.90 -6.10
N PRO A 80 35.43 -8.28 -5.34
CA PRO A 80 34.35 -9.03 -4.73
C PRO A 80 33.56 -9.72 -5.84
N GLU A 81 33.42 -11.04 -5.71
CA GLU A 81 32.61 -11.85 -6.62
C GLU A 81 31.23 -11.20 -6.73
N ALA A 82 30.86 -10.80 -7.95
CA ALA A 82 29.56 -10.22 -8.23
C ALA A 82 28.48 -11.24 -7.82
N ILE A 83 27.86 -11.00 -6.68
CA ILE A 83 26.67 -11.74 -6.26
C ILE A 83 25.61 -11.37 -7.28
N VAL A 84 25.35 -12.27 -8.22
CA VAL A 84 24.23 -12.17 -9.16
C VAL A 84 22.97 -12.28 -8.31
N THR A 85 22.48 -11.13 -7.87
CA THR A 85 21.16 -11.02 -7.28
C THR A 85 20.20 -11.20 -8.44
N THR A 86 19.75 -12.43 -8.65
CA THR A 86 18.72 -12.73 -9.63
C THR A 86 17.51 -11.87 -9.29
N VAL A 87 17.19 -10.91 -10.18
CA VAL A 87 15.96 -10.13 -10.11
C VAL A 87 14.82 -11.13 -9.90
N PRO A 88 14.06 -11.07 -8.80
CA PRO A 88 12.90 -11.94 -8.65
C PRO A 88 11.97 -11.66 -9.83
N ASP A 89 11.71 -12.69 -10.63
CA ASP A 89 10.75 -12.63 -11.74
C ASP A 89 9.45 -12.01 -11.21
N ILE A 90 9.12 -10.83 -11.72
CA ILE A 90 7.83 -10.20 -11.45
C ILE A 90 6.82 -11.11 -12.13
N PRO A 91 5.89 -11.74 -11.41
CA PRO A 91 4.94 -12.66 -12.02
C PRO A 91 4.19 -11.95 -13.14
N GLU A 92 4.14 -12.59 -14.32
CA GLU A 92 3.38 -12.14 -15.48
C GLU A 92 1.88 -12.26 -15.14
N GLY A 93 1.33 -11.24 -14.50
CA GLY A 93 -0.11 -11.09 -14.33
C GLY A 93 -0.81 -10.90 -15.68
N PRO A 94 -2.15 -10.69 -15.69
CA PRO A 94 -2.93 -10.49 -16.92
C PRO A 94 -2.51 -9.26 -17.76
N CYS A 95 -1.53 -8.48 -17.28
CA CYS A 95 -1.00 -7.29 -17.91
C CYS A 95 0.53 -7.39 -18.14
N PRO A 96 0.99 -8.20 -19.11
CA PRO A 96 2.41 -8.26 -19.45
C PRO A 96 2.84 -7.03 -20.26
N GLY A 97 3.82 -6.27 -19.75
CA GLY A 97 4.55 -5.24 -20.51
C GLY A 97 3.84 -3.91 -20.75
N GLU A 98 2.59 -3.73 -20.32
CA GLU A 98 1.89 -2.44 -20.39
C GLU A 98 2.11 -1.63 -19.12
N SER A 99 2.42 -0.32 -19.27
CA SER A 99 2.55 0.60 -18.14
C SER A 99 1.23 0.87 -17.42
N GLN A 100 0.10 0.58 -18.09
CA GLN A 100 -1.23 0.76 -17.55
C GLN A 100 -2.17 -0.30 -18.13
N CYS A 101 -2.98 -0.95 -17.29
CA CYS A 101 -4.00 -1.89 -17.73
C CYS A 101 -5.25 -1.84 -16.83
N THR A 102 -6.38 -2.33 -17.34
CA THR A 102 -7.62 -2.49 -16.56
C THR A 102 -7.74 -3.92 -16.09
N VAL A 103 -7.95 -4.11 -14.79
CA VAL A 103 -8.17 -5.41 -14.15
C VAL A 103 -9.63 -5.54 -13.75
N THR A 104 -10.28 -6.62 -14.17
CA THR A 104 -11.63 -6.97 -13.72
C THR A 104 -11.56 -7.63 -12.36
N LEU A 105 -12.40 -7.17 -11.44
CA LEU A 105 -12.45 -7.67 -10.08
C LEU A 105 -13.47 -8.79 -9.92
N HIS A 106 -13.06 -9.80 -9.18
CA HIS A 106 -13.88 -10.94 -8.80
C HIS A 106 -13.92 -11.01 -7.28
N PRO A 107 -15.10 -10.81 -6.67
CA PRO A 107 -15.25 -10.98 -5.23
C PRO A 107 -14.79 -12.36 -4.80
N PRO A 108 -14.21 -12.50 -3.59
CA PRO A 108 -13.76 -13.78 -3.11
C PRO A 108 -14.90 -14.80 -3.10
N ALA A 109 -14.58 -16.04 -3.47
CA ALA A 109 -15.53 -17.14 -3.41
C ALA A 109 -16.07 -17.31 -1.97
N ALA A 110 -17.24 -17.94 -1.84
CA ALA A 110 -17.84 -18.20 -0.54
C ALA A 110 -16.84 -18.86 0.42
N GLY A 111 -16.61 -18.25 1.58
CA GLY A 111 -15.56 -18.67 2.50
C GLY A 111 -15.19 -17.54 3.45
N ARG A 112 -14.08 -17.75 4.16
CA ARG A 112 -13.54 -16.74 5.07
C ARG A 112 -12.76 -15.68 4.31
N THR A 113 -12.83 -14.46 4.81
CA THR A 113 -12.19 -13.33 4.15
C THR A 113 -11.18 -12.65 5.05
N VAL A 114 -10.27 -11.93 4.42
CA VAL A 114 -9.38 -11.01 5.08
C VAL A 114 -9.61 -9.61 4.53
N ARG A 115 -9.46 -8.61 5.39
CA ARG A 115 -9.71 -7.21 5.06
C ARG A 115 -8.43 -6.42 5.16
N TYR A 116 -8.12 -5.68 4.11
CA TYR A 116 -7.04 -4.71 4.05
C TYR A 116 -7.63 -3.32 3.80
N VAL A 117 -7.42 -2.39 4.73
CA VAL A 117 -7.85 -1.00 4.62
C VAL A 117 -6.73 -0.20 3.99
N ALA A 118 -6.96 0.28 2.77
CA ALA A 118 -6.06 1.19 2.05
C ALA A 118 -6.48 2.65 2.31
N GLU A 119 -5.85 3.61 1.65
CA GLU A 119 -6.07 5.05 1.94
C GLU A 119 -7.50 5.51 1.59
N ALA A 120 -8.03 5.05 0.45
CA ALA A 120 -9.35 5.44 -0.07
C ALA A 120 -10.26 4.23 -0.37
N ALA A 121 -9.85 3.04 0.05
CA ALA A 121 -10.57 1.80 -0.25
C ALA A 121 -10.46 0.76 0.86
N THR A 122 -11.52 -0.03 0.99
CA THR A 122 -11.50 -1.29 1.71
C THR A 122 -11.37 -2.45 0.72
N ILE A 123 -10.31 -3.24 0.85
CA ILE A 123 -10.03 -4.41 0.01
C ILE A 123 -10.38 -5.67 0.80
N THR A 124 -11.17 -6.55 0.21
CA THR A 124 -11.56 -7.83 0.78
C THR A 124 -11.06 -8.96 -0.11
N LEU A 125 -10.33 -9.89 0.49
CA LEU A 125 -9.63 -10.99 -0.19
C LEU A 125 -10.08 -12.32 0.41
N GLY A 126 -10.03 -13.39 -0.38
CA GLY A 126 -10.27 -14.75 0.11
C GLY A 126 -9.11 -15.21 0.99
N LEU A 127 -9.41 -15.80 2.15
CA LEU A 127 -8.34 -16.30 3.04
C LEU A 127 -7.48 -17.37 2.35
N ASP A 128 -8.11 -18.28 1.60
CA ASP A 128 -7.40 -19.35 0.91
C ASP A 128 -6.47 -18.83 -0.20
N ASP A 129 -6.90 -17.82 -0.95
CA ASP A 129 -6.09 -17.16 -1.98
C ASP A 129 -4.88 -16.45 -1.36
N VAL A 130 -5.08 -15.77 -0.22
CA VAL A 130 -4.02 -15.10 0.52
C VAL A 130 -3.02 -16.11 1.07
N LEU A 131 -3.48 -17.24 1.62
CA LEU A 131 -2.60 -18.31 2.08
C LEU A 131 -1.83 -18.97 0.92
N ALA A 132 -2.45 -19.13 -0.25
CA ALA A 132 -1.78 -19.67 -1.43
C ALA A 132 -0.66 -18.72 -1.90
N GLU A 133 -0.97 -17.44 -2.09
CA GLU A 133 -0.03 -16.42 -2.53
C GLU A 133 1.12 -16.22 -1.52
N ALA A 134 0.79 -16.17 -0.22
CA ALA A 134 1.79 -16.05 0.84
C ALA A 134 2.74 -17.25 0.88
N ARG A 135 2.27 -18.48 0.61
CA ARG A 135 3.13 -19.67 0.51
C ARG A 135 4.04 -19.62 -0.71
N GLU A 136 3.50 -19.22 -1.85
CA GLU A 136 4.27 -19.08 -3.10
C GLU A 136 5.43 -18.09 -2.92
N ARG A 137 5.17 -16.96 -2.26
CA ARG A 137 6.16 -15.93 -1.95
C ARG A 137 7.03 -16.23 -0.72
N ARG A 138 6.76 -17.34 -0.01
CA ARG A 138 7.46 -17.75 1.23
C ARG A 138 7.37 -16.72 2.36
N GLU A 139 6.20 -16.13 2.52
CA GLU A 139 5.91 -15.11 3.55
C GLU A 139 5.56 -15.76 4.89
N THR A 140 6.54 -16.37 5.55
CA THR A 140 6.36 -17.19 6.76
C THR A 140 5.65 -16.44 7.89
N GLU A 141 6.03 -15.19 8.15
CA GLU A 141 5.44 -14.39 9.23
C GLU A 141 3.95 -14.08 8.98
N LEU A 142 3.58 -13.85 7.72
CA LEU A 142 2.17 -13.66 7.33
C LEU A 142 1.39 -14.96 7.50
N LEU A 143 1.98 -16.10 7.13
CA LEU A 143 1.34 -17.42 7.30
C LEU A 143 1.09 -17.70 8.79
N GLU A 144 2.08 -17.50 9.65
CA GLU A 144 1.94 -17.67 11.10
C GLU A 144 0.86 -16.72 11.68
N PHE A 145 0.84 -15.46 11.24
CA PHE A 145 -0.18 -14.48 11.65
C PHE A 145 -1.60 -14.95 11.30
N LEU A 146 -1.80 -15.46 10.08
CA LEU A 146 -3.10 -15.90 9.57
C LEU A 146 -3.56 -17.20 10.24
N GLU A 147 -2.64 -18.15 10.44
CA GLU A 147 -2.92 -19.40 11.14
C GLU A 147 -3.38 -19.16 12.57
N ALA A 148 -2.73 -18.25 13.30
CA ALA A 148 -3.09 -17.90 14.67
C ALA A 148 -4.50 -17.30 14.82
N ARG A 149 -5.00 -16.61 13.78
CA ARG A 149 -6.34 -15.97 13.75
C ARG A 149 -7.39 -16.78 13.00
N SER A 150 -7.02 -17.93 12.47
CA SER A 150 -7.90 -18.76 11.64
C SER A 150 -9.09 -19.37 12.42
N GLY A 151 -9.13 -19.29 13.74
CA GLY A 151 -10.17 -19.94 14.55
C GLY A 151 -11.40 -19.09 14.92
N GLY A 152 -11.39 -17.76 14.77
CA GLY A 152 -12.46 -16.95 15.40
C GLY A 152 -12.75 -15.55 14.87
N GLU A 153 -11.97 -15.03 13.93
CA GLU A 153 -12.17 -13.69 13.38
C GLU A 153 -12.56 -13.74 11.90
N ASP A 154 -13.58 -12.98 11.51
CA ASP A 154 -14.01 -12.82 10.12
C ASP A 154 -14.72 -11.46 9.93
N PRO A 155 -14.20 -10.55 9.09
CA PRO A 155 -12.96 -10.67 8.32
C PRO A 155 -11.70 -10.48 9.18
N ILE A 156 -10.61 -11.18 8.85
CA ILE A 156 -9.31 -11.01 9.55
C ILE A 156 -8.64 -9.69 9.08
N PRO A 157 -8.27 -8.77 9.98
CA PRO A 157 -7.64 -7.50 9.60
C PRO A 157 -6.16 -7.70 9.23
N LEU A 158 -5.78 -7.39 7.99
CA LEU A 158 -4.41 -7.50 7.49
C LEU A 158 -3.53 -6.28 7.81
N ASN A 159 -4.13 -5.13 8.14
CA ASN A 159 -3.36 -3.92 8.47
C ASN A 159 -2.46 -4.11 9.69
N GLU A 160 -2.88 -4.92 10.67
CA GLU A 160 -2.06 -5.24 11.84
C GLU A 160 -0.80 -6.02 11.44
N ALA A 161 -0.93 -6.96 10.50
CA ALA A 161 0.22 -7.69 9.97
C ALA A 161 1.15 -6.73 9.20
N ALA A 162 0.61 -5.85 8.36
CA ALA A 162 1.41 -4.90 7.58
C ALA A 162 2.28 -3.98 8.46
N LEU A 163 1.76 -3.55 9.62
CA LEU A 163 2.51 -2.72 10.57
C LEU A 163 3.67 -3.44 11.25
N ALA A 164 3.64 -4.78 11.32
CA ALA A 164 4.70 -5.58 11.90
C ALA A 164 5.91 -5.79 10.96
N GLY A 165 5.97 -5.08 9.82
CA GLY A 165 7.03 -5.23 8.82
C GLY A 165 6.75 -6.35 7.81
N ASN A 166 5.56 -6.96 7.84
CA ASN A 166 5.21 -8.03 6.92
C ASN A 166 5.02 -7.51 5.50
N ARG A 167 5.41 -8.35 4.54
CA ARG A 167 5.25 -8.16 3.09
C ARG A 167 3.79 -8.29 2.60
N VAL A 168 2.82 -7.97 3.46
CA VAL A 168 1.39 -7.95 3.16
C VAL A 168 1.07 -7.14 1.90
N PRO A 169 1.62 -5.92 1.68
CA PRO A 169 1.32 -5.15 0.47
C PRO A 169 1.62 -5.90 -0.83
N TYR A 170 2.63 -6.76 -0.85
CA TYR A 170 2.99 -7.54 -2.05
C TYR A 170 1.98 -8.64 -2.35
N VAL A 171 1.48 -9.31 -1.31
CA VAL A 171 0.41 -10.33 -1.44
C VAL A 171 -0.89 -9.67 -1.87
N VAL A 172 -1.26 -8.55 -1.26
CA VAL A 172 -2.45 -7.76 -1.65
C VAL A 172 -2.33 -7.32 -3.11
N ALA A 173 -1.17 -6.81 -3.52
CA ALA A 173 -0.93 -6.37 -4.88
C ALA A 173 -1.01 -7.52 -5.90
N ALA A 174 -0.44 -8.69 -5.58
CA ALA A 174 -0.54 -9.86 -6.45
C ALA A 174 -1.99 -10.32 -6.67
N LEU A 175 -2.79 -10.35 -5.59
CA LEU A 175 -4.20 -10.72 -5.69
C LEU A 175 -5.04 -9.67 -6.42
N LEU A 176 -4.69 -8.38 -6.31
CA LEU A 176 -5.29 -7.33 -7.13
C LEU A 176 -4.94 -7.48 -8.61
N ASP A 177 -3.69 -7.81 -8.93
CA ASP A 177 -3.25 -8.07 -10.31
C ASP A 177 -4.02 -9.25 -10.93
N ASP A 178 -4.28 -10.29 -10.15
CA ASP A 178 -5.09 -11.45 -10.54
C ASP A 178 -6.61 -11.17 -10.59
N GLY A 179 -7.06 -10.00 -10.13
CA GLY A 179 -8.47 -9.68 -9.98
C GLY A 179 -9.19 -10.45 -8.87
N LYS A 180 -8.47 -11.16 -7.98
CA LYS A 180 -9.02 -11.96 -6.87
C LYS A 180 -9.31 -11.12 -5.63
N ALA A 181 -10.06 -10.04 -5.81
CA ALA A 181 -10.38 -9.10 -4.74
C ALA A 181 -11.74 -8.46 -4.96
N ALA A 182 -12.44 -8.15 -3.86
CA ALA A 182 -13.48 -7.12 -3.86
C ALA A 182 -12.88 -5.81 -3.33
N VAL A 183 -13.10 -4.71 -4.06
CA VAL A 183 -12.63 -3.38 -3.65
C VAL A 183 -13.84 -2.47 -3.48
N ARG A 184 -13.94 -1.83 -2.32
CA ARG A 184 -15.00 -0.88 -2.01
C ARG A 184 -14.40 0.52 -1.86
N GLU A 185 -14.91 1.48 -2.62
CA GLU A 185 -14.55 2.89 -2.51
C GLU A 185 -15.18 3.49 -1.26
N ASP A 186 -14.37 3.93 -0.30
CA ASP A 186 -14.87 4.33 1.01
C ASP A 186 -15.70 5.62 0.94
N ARG A 187 -15.26 6.57 0.11
CA ARG A 187 -15.96 7.87 -0.07
C ARG A 187 -17.31 7.71 -0.75
N ALA A 188 -17.37 6.93 -1.82
CA ALA A 188 -18.57 6.72 -2.62
C ALA A 188 -19.47 5.60 -2.07
N GLY A 189 -18.94 4.73 -1.21
CA GLY A 189 -19.65 3.58 -0.66
C GLY A 189 -20.08 2.58 -1.74
N ARG A 190 -19.35 2.49 -2.85
CA ARG A 190 -19.65 1.60 -3.98
C ARG A 190 -18.56 0.55 -4.14
N ASP A 191 -18.96 -0.63 -4.59
CA ASP A 191 -18.02 -1.69 -4.93
C ASP A 191 -17.55 -1.48 -6.38
N ALA A 192 -16.25 -1.65 -6.60
CA ALA A 192 -15.63 -1.52 -7.90
C ALA A 192 -15.69 -2.86 -8.65
N GLU A 193 -16.16 -2.83 -9.89
CA GLU A 193 -16.14 -3.99 -10.79
C GLU A 193 -14.80 -4.10 -11.55
N THR A 194 -14.14 -2.97 -11.75
CA THR A 194 -12.83 -2.88 -12.40
C THR A 194 -11.95 -1.87 -11.68
N ILE A 195 -10.64 -2.06 -11.82
CA ILE A 195 -9.61 -1.13 -11.36
C ILE A 195 -8.58 -0.93 -12.47
N VAL A 196 -7.84 0.16 -12.40
CA VAL A 196 -6.70 0.43 -13.28
C VAL A 196 -5.43 0.21 -12.49
N ARG A 197 -4.59 -0.71 -12.97
CA ARG A 197 -3.24 -0.94 -12.51
C ARG A 197 -2.29 -0.12 -13.38
N GLU A 198 -1.39 0.62 -12.76
CA GLU A 198 -0.35 1.39 -13.42
C GLU A 198 0.99 1.05 -12.78
N THR A 199 1.97 0.69 -13.60
CA THR A 199 3.35 0.47 -13.15
C THR A 199 4.14 1.76 -13.29
N TRP A 200 5.09 1.95 -12.38
CA TRP A 200 6.01 3.07 -12.44
C TRP A 200 7.43 2.55 -12.24
N ASP A 201 8.34 3.13 -13.02
CA ASP A 201 9.77 2.95 -12.92
C ASP A 201 10.40 4.31 -12.58
N TRP A 202 10.98 4.42 -11.39
CA TRP A 202 11.74 5.60 -11.01
C TRP A 202 13.22 5.25 -10.85
N ILE A 203 14.06 5.97 -11.59
CA ILE A 203 15.49 6.04 -11.36
C ILE A 203 15.73 7.15 -10.32
N GLY A 204 15.83 6.78 -9.04
CA GLY A 204 15.78 7.73 -7.92
C GLY A 204 16.81 7.46 -6.84
N CYS A 205 17.99 8.09 -6.98
CA CYS A 205 19.02 8.49 -5.99
C CYS A 205 20.35 8.63 -6.75
N GLY A 206 20.52 9.69 -7.55
CA GLY A 206 21.79 9.94 -8.27
C GLY A 206 22.19 8.86 -9.29
N GLY A 207 21.24 8.08 -9.82
CA GLY A 207 21.50 6.97 -10.73
C GLY A 207 21.70 5.62 -10.05
N GLY A 208 21.67 5.57 -8.71
CA GLY A 208 21.95 4.36 -7.95
C GLY A 208 20.72 3.52 -7.60
N CYS A 209 19.73 4.10 -6.92
CA CYS A 209 18.55 3.31 -6.55
C CYS A 209 17.54 3.31 -7.71
N ARG A 210 17.21 2.12 -8.22
CA ARG A 210 16.05 1.93 -9.10
C ARG A 210 14.90 1.43 -8.24
N GLN A 211 13.83 2.21 -8.19
CA GLN A 211 12.59 1.81 -7.55
C GLN A 211 11.58 1.55 -8.65
N ALA A 212 11.02 0.35 -8.66
CA ALA A 212 9.88 0.01 -9.47
C ALA A 212 8.71 -0.31 -8.55
N GLY A 213 7.50 -0.02 -9.00
CA GLY A 213 6.31 -0.38 -8.26
C GLY A 213 5.05 -0.29 -9.10
N ARG A 214 3.93 -0.41 -8.39
CA ARG A 214 2.60 -0.38 -8.98
C ARG A 214 1.63 0.39 -8.11
N GLN A 215 0.67 1.02 -8.77
CA GLN A 215 -0.41 1.75 -8.14
C GLN A 215 -1.75 1.33 -8.75
N TYR A 216 -2.81 1.42 -7.95
CA TYR A 216 -4.14 0.99 -8.32
C TYR A 216 -5.14 2.13 -8.13
N ARG A 217 -6.03 2.29 -9.12
CA ARG A 217 -7.00 3.39 -9.22
C ARG A 217 -8.37 2.83 -9.58
N PHE A 218 -9.45 3.53 -9.21
CA PHE A 218 -10.81 3.10 -9.56
C PHE A 218 -11.16 3.27 -11.04
N ALA A 219 -10.59 4.28 -11.70
CA ALA A 219 -10.80 4.60 -13.11
C ALA A 219 -9.72 5.58 -13.59
N VAL A 220 -9.68 5.89 -14.88
CA VAL A 220 -8.89 7.00 -15.44
C VAL A 220 -9.82 8.04 -16.08
N PRO A 221 -9.81 9.30 -15.60
CA PRO A 221 -9.12 9.78 -14.39
C PRO A 221 -9.77 9.23 -13.11
N GLY A 222 -8.98 9.03 -12.05
CA GLY A 222 -9.47 8.53 -10.75
C GLY A 222 -8.43 8.61 -9.64
N GLU A 223 -8.86 8.46 -8.38
CA GLU A 223 -7.98 8.48 -7.22
C GLU A 223 -7.14 7.20 -7.13
N VAL A 224 -5.88 7.32 -6.70
CA VAL A 224 -5.04 6.17 -6.34
C VAL A 224 -5.46 5.72 -4.95
N PHE A 225 -5.89 4.48 -4.80
CA PHE A 225 -6.31 3.95 -3.49
C PHE A 225 -5.26 3.05 -2.85
N PHE A 226 -4.35 2.47 -3.64
CA PHE A 226 -3.33 1.54 -3.16
C PHE A 226 -2.06 1.67 -3.99
N ARG A 227 -0.90 1.62 -3.34
CA ARG A 227 0.42 1.67 -3.97
C ARG A 227 1.36 0.72 -3.23
N THR A 228 2.20 0.02 -3.98
CA THR A 228 3.31 -0.76 -3.43
C THR A 228 4.56 -0.55 -4.27
N THR A 229 5.72 -0.62 -3.63
CA THR A 229 7.02 -0.67 -4.28
C THR A 229 7.38 -2.15 -4.44
N ASP A 230 7.68 -2.60 -5.65
CA ASP A 230 7.96 -4.01 -5.95
C ASP A 230 9.45 -4.35 -5.81
N LEU A 231 10.34 -3.39 -6.05
CA LEU A 231 11.78 -3.59 -5.98
C LEU A 231 12.52 -2.36 -5.45
N PHE A 232 13.53 -2.61 -4.62
CA PHE A 232 14.66 -1.73 -4.42
C PHE A 232 15.87 -2.41 -5.07
N GLU A 233 16.25 -1.96 -6.26
CA GLU A 233 17.57 -2.28 -6.80
C GLU A 233 18.53 -1.27 -6.16
N ASP A 234 19.25 -1.70 -5.12
CA ASP A 234 20.45 -1.00 -4.69
C ASP A 234 21.50 -1.22 -5.79
N SER A 235 21.86 -0.17 -6.52
CA SER A 235 23.08 -0.22 -7.34
C SER A 235 24.27 -0.49 -6.42
N PHE A 236 24.97 -1.58 -6.71
CA PHE A 236 26.32 -1.81 -6.20
C PHE A 236 27.34 -0.94 -6.93
#